data_AF-A0A2X2IP28-F1
#
_entry.id   AF-A0A2X2IP28-F1
#
_cell.length_a   1.000
_cell.length_b   1.000
_cell.length_c   1.000
_cell.angle_alpha   90.00
_cell.angle_beta   90.00
_cell.angle_gamma   90.00
#
_symmetry.space_group_name_H-M   'P 1'
#
loop_
_entity.id
_entity.type
_entity.pdbx_description
1 polymer ?
#
loop_
_entity_poly.entity_id
_entity_poly.type
_entity_poly.pdbx_seq_one_letter_code
_entity_poly.pdbx_strand_id
1 'polypeptide(L)'
;MDELTGKHPNLILLDAVKTTKIHDNRFRCDHGWDIDLDDGSSNYEIYNNLCLSGGLKLREVFYRKVYNNVMINNGFHPHVWFQHSHDVFRNNIVMESHQDIQVK
;
A
#
# COMPACT_ATOMS: atom_id res chain seq x y z
N MET A 1 -10.28 14.85 1.87
CA MET A 1 -10.93 13.78 2.65
C MET A 1 -12.42 13.96 2.44
N ASP A 2 -13.12 12.95 1.92
CA ASP A 2 -14.58 13.06 1.78
C ASP A 2 -15.18 13.33 3.16
N GLU A 3 -16.14 14.25 3.22
CA GLU A 3 -16.74 14.75 4.45
C GLU A 3 -17.21 13.61 5.38
N LEU A 4 -17.61 12.48 4.79
CA LEU A 4 -18.03 11.26 5.49
C LEU A 4 -16.88 10.57 6.25
N THR A 5 -15.72 10.39 5.60
CA THR A 5 -14.57 9.71 6.21
C THR A 5 -14.00 10.50 7.39
N GLY A 6 -14.00 11.84 7.31
CA GLY A 6 -13.58 12.70 8.41
C GLY A 6 -14.56 12.69 9.60
N LYS A 7 -15.87 12.62 9.34
CA LYS A 7 -16.90 12.56 10.38
C LYS A 7 -17.02 11.19 11.04
N HIS A 8 -16.72 10.11 10.31
CA HIS A 8 -16.93 8.74 10.77
C HIS A 8 -15.72 7.84 10.47
N PRO A 9 -14.55 8.09 11.09
CA PRO A 9 -13.31 7.36 10.81
C PRO A 9 -13.40 5.87 11.17
N ASN A 10 -14.32 5.49 12.05
CA ASN A 10 -14.59 4.10 12.43
C ASN A 10 -15.22 3.27 11.30
N LEU A 11 -15.88 3.90 10.31
CA LEU A 11 -16.48 3.17 9.18
C LEU A 11 -15.43 2.59 8.24
N ILE A 12 -14.23 3.18 8.21
CA ILE A 12 -13.12 2.79 7.34
C ILE A 12 -12.67 1.35 7.57
N LEU A 13 -12.84 0.82 8.78
CA LEU A 13 -12.38 -0.52 9.17
C LEU A 13 -13.48 -1.58 9.10
N LEU A 14 -14.68 -1.23 8.62
CA LEU A 14 -15.82 -2.16 8.62
C LEU A 14 -15.76 -3.20 7.49
N ASP A 15 -15.05 -2.90 6.40
CA ASP A 15 -14.78 -3.83 5.30
C ASP A 15 -13.71 -4.87 5.69
N ALA A 16 -12.68 -4.45 6.42
CA ALA A 16 -11.58 -5.27 6.91
C ALA A 16 -11.40 -5.14 8.42
N VAL A 17 -12.32 -5.74 9.18
CA VAL A 17 -12.34 -5.66 10.65
C VAL A 17 -11.10 -6.31 11.28
N LYS A 18 -10.66 -7.44 10.73
CA LYS A 18 -9.42 -8.11 11.14
C LYS A 18 -8.30 -7.69 10.20
N THR A 19 -7.13 -7.39 10.75
CA THR A 19 -5.97 -7.01 9.97
C THR A 19 -5.56 -8.14 9.02
N THR A 20 -5.55 -7.84 7.72
CA THR A 20 -5.04 -8.77 6.70
C THR A 20 -3.52 -8.67 6.65
N LYS A 21 -2.83 -9.81 6.60
CA LYS A 21 -1.37 -9.85 6.59
C LYS A 21 -0.84 -10.49 5.32
N ILE A 22 0.10 -9.82 4.67
CA ILE A 22 0.84 -10.34 3.51
C ILE A 22 2.31 -10.35 3.90
N HIS A 23 2.86 -11.52 4.17
CA HIS A 23 4.24 -11.61 4.66
C HIS A 23 5.01 -12.86 4.27
N ASP A 24 6.34 -12.71 4.25
CA ASP A 24 7.32 -13.75 3.94
C ASP A 24 7.10 -14.40 2.55
N ASN A 25 6.65 -13.62 1.57
CA ASN A 25 6.42 -14.07 0.20
C ASN A 25 7.48 -13.57 -0.79
N ARG A 26 7.48 -14.19 -1.98
CA ARG A 26 8.22 -13.74 -3.16
C ARG A 26 7.25 -13.51 -4.31
N PHE A 27 7.12 -12.26 -4.76
CA PHE A 27 6.20 -11.85 -5.84
C PHE A 27 6.95 -11.43 -7.10
N ARG A 28 6.31 -11.69 -8.24
CA ARG A 28 6.74 -11.17 -9.55
C ARG A 28 5.53 -10.95 -10.45
N CYS A 29 5.41 -9.73 -10.96
CA CYS A 29 4.50 -9.35 -12.02
C CYS A 29 5.28 -8.58 -13.09
N ASP A 30 5.31 -9.09 -14.32
CA ASP A 30 6.02 -8.45 -15.44
C ASP A 30 5.15 -7.37 -16.13
N HIS A 31 3.84 -7.33 -15.85
CA HIS A 31 2.88 -6.40 -16.46
C HIS A 31 1.94 -5.80 -15.40
N GLY A 32 2.52 -5.05 -14.46
CA GLY A 32 1.79 -4.41 -13.36
C GLY A 32 2.65 -4.30 -12.11
N TRP A 33 2.02 -4.39 -10.94
CA TRP A 33 2.71 -4.35 -9.64
C TRP A 33 2.82 -5.74 -9.03
N ASP A 34 3.89 -5.98 -8.26
CA ASP A 34 4.08 -7.27 -7.59
C ASP A 34 3.04 -7.46 -6.47
N ILE A 35 2.66 -6.35 -5.82
CA ILE A 35 1.53 -6.25 -4.90
C ILE A 35 0.73 -5.01 -5.31
N ASP A 36 -0.53 -5.22 -5.72
CA ASP A 36 -1.47 -4.16 -6.08
C ASP A 36 -2.68 -4.21 -5.13
N LEU A 37 -2.79 -3.21 -4.25
CA LEU A 37 -3.97 -3.05 -3.39
C LEU A 37 -4.83 -1.87 -3.83
N ASP A 38 -6.04 -2.21 -4.26
CA ASP A 38 -7.09 -1.33 -4.75
C ASP A 38 -8.18 -1.07 -3.69
N ASP A 39 -9.26 -0.39 -4.07
CA ASP A 39 -10.34 0.04 -3.17
C ASP A 39 -10.83 -1.07 -2.24
N GLY A 40 -11.08 -0.70 -0.98
CA GLY A 40 -11.54 -1.63 0.07
C GLY A 40 -10.42 -2.44 0.74
N SER A 41 -9.15 -2.11 0.49
CA SER A 41 -7.99 -2.76 1.11
C SER A 41 -7.49 -2.05 2.38
N SER A 42 -8.40 -1.68 3.28
CA SER A 42 -8.06 -1.08 4.59
C SER A 42 -7.43 -2.11 5.53
N ASN A 43 -6.63 -1.64 6.49
CA ASN A 43 -6.17 -2.47 7.61
C ASN A 43 -5.27 -3.65 7.19
N TYR A 44 -4.25 -3.39 6.36
CA TYR A 44 -3.27 -4.39 5.95
C TYR A 44 -1.93 -4.22 6.68
N GLU A 45 -1.26 -5.33 6.97
CA GLU A 45 0.17 -5.35 7.29
C GLU A 45 0.92 -6.13 6.21
N ILE A 46 1.82 -5.46 5.51
CA ILE A 46 2.57 -6.00 4.37
C ILE A 46 4.05 -5.96 4.71
N TYR A 47 4.66 -7.12 4.98
CA TYR A 47 6.02 -7.16 5.49
C TYR A 47 6.86 -8.37 5.09
N ASN A 48 8.18 -8.22 5.11
CA ASN A 48 9.14 -9.28 4.78
C ASN A 48 8.92 -9.92 3.39
N ASN A 49 8.33 -9.18 2.42
CA ASN A 49 8.16 -9.71 1.07
C ASN A 49 9.32 -9.29 0.15
N LEU A 50 9.61 -10.12 -0.84
CA LEU A 50 10.51 -9.83 -1.94
C LEU A 50 9.71 -9.57 -3.22
N CYS A 51 9.75 -8.33 -3.70
CA CYS A 51 9.16 -7.87 -4.97
C CYS A 51 10.28 -7.80 -6.02
N LEU A 52 10.09 -8.49 -7.16
CA LEU A 52 11.14 -8.73 -8.15
C LEU A 52 11.04 -7.89 -9.42
N SER A 53 9.92 -7.22 -9.67
CA SER A 53 9.69 -6.53 -10.94
C SER A 53 8.76 -5.33 -10.79
N GLY A 54 7.50 -5.55 -10.38
CA GLY A 54 6.46 -4.54 -10.39
C GLY A 54 6.41 -3.61 -9.17
N GLY A 55 7.15 -3.90 -8.10
CA GLY A 55 7.12 -3.09 -6.88
C GLY A 55 5.78 -3.19 -6.13
N LEU A 56 5.45 -2.17 -5.33
CA LEU A 56 4.26 -2.19 -4.47
C LEU A 56 3.41 -0.95 -4.69
N LYS A 57 2.12 -1.16 -4.96
CA LYS A 57 1.15 -0.10 -5.19
C LYS A 57 0.03 -0.14 -4.15
N LEU A 58 -0.27 1.04 -3.62
CA LEU A 58 -1.35 1.27 -2.68
C LEU A 58 -2.27 2.34 -3.25
N ARG A 59 -3.56 2.01 -3.39
CA ARG A 59 -4.57 2.96 -3.84
C ARG A 59 -5.61 3.28 -2.76
N GLU A 60 -6.14 4.51 -2.73
CA GLU A 60 -7.43 4.97 -2.15
C GLU A 60 -7.93 4.36 -0.83
N VAL A 61 -7.08 4.11 0.17
CA VAL A 61 -7.54 3.46 1.41
C VAL A 61 -6.65 3.88 2.61
N PHE A 62 -6.88 3.30 3.80
CA PHE A 62 -6.35 3.74 5.09
C PHE A 62 -5.73 2.61 5.93
N TYR A 63 -4.94 3.01 6.94
CA TYR A 63 -4.41 2.17 8.03
C TYR A 63 -3.57 0.97 7.57
N ARG A 64 -2.85 1.08 6.45
CA ARG A 64 -1.93 0.04 5.98
C ARG A 64 -0.53 0.27 6.52
N LYS A 65 0.12 -0.79 6.99
CA LYS A 65 1.53 -0.74 7.40
C LYS A 65 2.36 -1.57 6.44
N VAL A 66 3.25 -0.93 5.72
CA VAL A 66 4.16 -1.54 4.75
C VAL A 66 5.58 -1.40 5.26
N TYR A 67 6.20 -2.52 5.65
CA TYR A 67 7.51 -2.48 6.30
C TYR A 67 8.39 -3.70 6.03
N ASN A 68 9.71 -3.53 6.03
CA ASN A 68 10.68 -4.62 5.83
C ASN A 68 10.53 -5.39 4.50
N ASN A 69 9.97 -4.79 3.46
CA ASN A 69 9.92 -5.38 2.13
C ASN A 69 11.15 -4.97 1.31
N VAL A 70 11.53 -5.80 0.34
CA VAL A 70 12.60 -5.51 -0.63
C VAL A 70 11.98 -5.42 -2.03
N MET A 71 12.15 -4.28 -2.69
CA MET A 71 11.64 -4.02 -4.04
C MET A 71 12.82 -3.86 -5.00
N ILE A 72 13.10 -4.92 -5.74
CA ILE A 72 14.26 -4.97 -6.65
C ILE A 72 13.93 -4.21 -7.94
N ASN A 73 14.82 -3.30 -8.32
CA ASN A 73 14.70 -2.45 -9.52
C ASN A 73 13.34 -1.73 -9.64
N ASN A 74 12.70 -1.47 -8.50
CA ASN A 74 11.42 -0.81 -8.42
C ASN A 74 11.29 -0.17 -7.02
N GLY A 75 10.14 0.42 -6.74
CA GLY A 75 9.85 1.04 -5.47
C GLY A 75 8.36 1.11 -5.20
N PHE A 76 7.98 2.24 -4.63
CA PHE A 76 6.66 2.45 -4.09
C PHE A 76 5.80 3.36 -4.97
N HIS A 77 4.56 2.91 -5.22
CA HIS A 77 3.59 3.59 -6.08
C HIS A 77 2.34 3.98 -5.25
N PRO A 78 2.31 5.19 -4.66
CA PRO A 78 1.15 5.68 -3.92
C PRO A 78 0.12 6.30 -4.87
N HIS A 79 -1.01 5.61 -5.05
CA HIS A 79 -2.10 6.07 -5.90
C HIS A 79 -3.22 6.71 -5.08
N VAL A 80 -3.52 8.00 -5.32
CA VAL A 80 -4.65 8.72 -4.70
C VAL A 80 -4.66 8.55 -3.17
N TRP A 81 -3.68 9.19 -2.54
CA TRP A 81 -3.40 9.01 -1.13
C TRP A 81 -4.18 10.02 -0.29
N PHE A 82 -5.17 9.55 0.46
CA PHE A 82 -5.97 10.46 1.29
C PHE A 82 -5.12 11.12 2.38
N GLN A 83 -5.37 12.42 2.61
CA GLN A 83 -4.83 13.10 3.79
C GLN A 83 -5.24 12.34 5.04
N HIS A 84 -4.31 12.22 5.98
CA HIS A 84 -4.51 11.45 7.21
C HIS A 84 -4.95 10.00 6.93
N SER A 85 -4.41 9.35 5.89
CA SER A 85 -4.72 7.93 5.64
C SER A 85 -4.24 7.01 6.77
N HIS A 86 -3.31 7.48 7.60
CA HIS A 86 -2.62 6.69 8.63
C HIS A 86 -1.83 5.49 8.07
N ASP A 87 -1.60 5.46 6.75
CA ASP A 87 -0.69 4.52 6.15
C ASP A 87 0.75 4.80 6.61
N VAL A 88 1.52 3.73 6.82
CA VAL A 88 2.91 3.78 7.24
C VAL A 88 3.76 3.01 6.26
N PHE A 89 4.68 3.69 5.58
CA PHE A 89 5.70 3.08 4.74
C PHE A 89 7.07 3.31 5.38
N ARG A 90 7.66 2.26 5.97
CA ARG A 90 8.93 2.40 6.74
C ARG A 90 9.81 1.18 6.61
N ASN A 91 11.13 1.38 6.73
CA ASN A 91 12.10 0.26 6.77
C ASN A 91 12.03 -0.67 5.55
N ASN A 92 11.53 -0.20 4.41
CA ASN A 92 11.58 -0.95 3.14
C ASN A 92 12.87 -0.62 2.40
N ILE A 93 13.41 -1.58 1.67
CA ILE A 93 14.50 -1.36 0.72
C ILE A 93 13.85 -1.17 -0.65
N VAL A 94 13.95 0.05 -1.20
CA VAL A 94 13.48 0.40 -2.54
C VAL A 94 14.69 0.77 -3.39
N MET A 95 14.68 0.38 -4.67
CA MET A 95 15.76 0.68 -5.61
C MET A 95 15.40 1.80 -6.58
N GLU A 96 14.13 2.23 -6.60
CA GLU A 96 13.67 3.41 -7.30
C GLU A 96 12.99 4.38 -6.33
N SER A 97 13.08 5.67 -6.66
CA SER A 97 12.36 6.71 -5.91
C SER A 97 10.86 6.52 -6.01
N HIS A 98 10.15 7.11 -5.06
CA HIS A 98 8.71 7.35 -5.16
C HIS A 98 8.34 7.86 -6.56
N GLN A 99 7.39 7.19 -7.20
CA GLN A 99 6.86 7.56 -8.50
C GLN A 99 5.49 8.20 -8.31
N ASP A 100 5.40 9.52 -8.49
CA ASP A 100 4.12 10.23 -8.47
C ASP A 100 3.22 9.73 -9.60
N ILE A 101 1.93 9.62 -9.30
CA ILE A 101 0.95 9.08 -10.25
C ILE A 101 0.51 10.08 -11.32
N GLN A 102 1.25 11.19 -11.48
CA GLN A 102 1.05 12.25 -12.46
C GLN A 102 -0.43 12.64 -12.67
N VAL A 103 -1.26 12.63 -11.62
CA VAL A 103 -2.63 13.12 -11.74
C VAL A 103 -2.55 14.63 -11.84
N LYS A 104 -3.04 15.18 -12.95
CA LYS A 104 -3.29 16.61 -13.12
C LYS A 104 -4.56 17.02 -12.42
#